data_AF-A0A354F197-F1
#
_entry.id   AF-A0A354F197-F1
#
_cell.length_a   1.000
_cell.length_b   1.000
_cell.length_c   1.000
_cell.angle_alpha   90.00
_cell.angle_beta   90.00
_cell.angle_gamma   90.00
#
_symmetry.space_group_name_H-M   'P 1'
#
loop_
_entity.id
_entity.type
_entity.pdbx_description
1 polymer ?
#
loop_
_entity_poly.entity_id
_entity_poly.type
_entity_poly.pdbx_seq_one_letter_code
_entity_poly.pdbx_strand_id
1 'polypeptide(L)' 'RRFMAKMGLTPIYQRPRTSDPHPQHRVYPYLLRKLRIERPNHVWCADVTYIPMRRGFLYLVAIMDWA' A
#
# COMPACT_ATOMS: atom_id res chain seq x y z
N ARG A 1 -8.38 -18.30 18.30
CA ARG A 1 -8.02 -18.51 16.86
C ARG A 1 -7.87 -19.98 16.42
N ARG A 2 -7.79 -20.99 17.32
CA ARG A 2 -7.53 -22.41 16.96
C ARG A 2 -8.75 -23.19 16.42
N PHE A 3 -9.98 -22.83 16.83
CA PHE A 3 -11.20 -23.54 16.41
C PHE A 3 -11.62 -23.24 14.96
N MET A 4 -11.66 -21.97 14.56
CA MET A 4 -12.06 -21.60 13.18
C MET A 4 -11.12 -22.20 12.12
N ALA A 5 -9.82 -22.26 12.39
CA ALA A 5 -8.85 -22.91 11.51
C ALA A 5 -9.05 -24.43 11.42
N LYS A 6 -9.37 -25.12 12.53
CA LYS A 6 -9.72 -26.55 12.54
C LYS A 6 -11.02 -26.84 11.79
N MET A 7 -11.95 -25.89 11.77
CA MET A 7 -13.25 -26.01 11.09
C MET A 7 -13.19 -25.58 9.61
N GLY A 8 -12.02 -25.17 9.10
CA GLY A 8 -11.88 -24.71 7.71
C GLY A 8 -12.65 -23.41 7.40
N LEU A 9 -13.06 -22.67 8.42
CA LEU A 9 -13.84 -21.44 8.26
C LEU A 9 -12.91 -20.28 7.92
N THR A 10 -12.87 -19.92 6.64
CA THR A 10 -12.23 -18.68 6.17
C THR A 10 -13.25 -17.56 6.01
N PRO A 11 -12.96 -16.34 6.48
CA PRO A 11 -13.82 -15.19 6.23
C PRO A 11 -13.86 -14.89 4.73
N ILE A 12 -15.05 -14.89 4.14
CA ILE A 12 -15.30 -14.34 2.81
C ILE A 12 -15.55 -12.84 2.98
N TYR A 13 -14.49 -12.04 2.94
CA TYR A 13 -14.62 -10.59 2.85
C TYR A 13 -14.57 -10.17 1.38
N GLN A 14 -15.38 -9.18 1.00
CA GLN A 14 -15.17 -8.50 -0.28
C GLN A 14 -13.79 -7.84 -0.24
N ARG A 15 -12.93 -8.15 -1.22
CA ARG A 15 -11.71 -7.38 -1.41
C ARG A 15 -12.13 -5.91 -1.64
N PRO A 16 -11.49 -4.95 -0.95
CA PRO A 16 -11.72 -3.54 -1.24
C PRO A 16 -11.55 -3.28 -2.74
N ARG A 17 -12.58 -2.71 -3.38
CA ARG A 17 -12.55 -2.36 -4.80
C ARG A 17 -11.82 -1.03 -5.00
N THR A 18 -10.55 -0.99 -4.57
CA THR A 18 -9.73 0.23 -4.57
C THR A 18 -9.36 0.73 -5.96
N SER A 19 -9.52 -0.11 -6.98
CA SER A 19 -9.23 0.24 -8.38
C SER A 19 -10.36 1.00 -9.08
N ASP A 20 -11.59 0.97 -8.54
CA ASP A 20 -12.72 1.64 -9.17
C ASP A 20 -13.01 2.99 -8.52
N PRO A 21 -12.77 4.11 -9.22
CA PRO A 21 -13.03 5.43 -8.67
C PRO A 21 -14.54 5.66 -8.49
N HIS A 22 -14.92 6.27 -7.37
CA HIS A 22 -16.30 6.70 -7.18
C HIS A 22 -16.63 7.82 -8.18
N PRO A 23 -17.81 7.83 -8.83
CA PRO A 23 -18.15 8.83 -9.87
C PRO A 23 -18.08 10.29 -9.40
N GLN A 24 -18.20 10.52 -8.09
CA GLN A 24 -18.19 11.84 -7.47
C GLN A 24 -16.77 12.29 -7.04
N HIS A 25 -15.78 11.40 -7.11
CA HIS A 25 -14.41 11.73 -6.74
C HIS A 25 -13.73 12.45 -7.90
N ARG A 26 -13.16 13.63 -7.61
CA ARG A 26 -12.37 14.37 -8.58
C ARG A 26 -11.12 13.57 -8.95
N VAL A 27 -10.91 13.39 -10.25
CA VAL A 27 -9.69 12.79 -10.79
C VAL A 27 -8.58 13.84 -10.79
N TYR A 28 -7.46 13.54 -10.15
CA TYR A 28 -6.26 14.36 -10.16
C TYR A 28 -5.25 13.82 -11.16
N PRO A 29 -4.52 14.70 -11.88
CA PRO A 29 -3.47 14.26 -12.79
C PRO A 29 -2.32 13.62 -12.01
N TYR A 30 -1.78 12.51 -12.54
CA TYR A 30 -0.57 11.92 -11.98
C TYR A 30 0.65 12.76 -12.36
N LEU A 31 1.15 13.55 -11.42
CA LEU A 31 2.17 14.58 -11.65
C LEU A 31 3.54 14.03 -12.06
N LEU A 32 3.82 12.76 -11.74
CA LEU A 32 5.07 12.11 -12.14
C LEU A 32 5.04 11.62 -13.61
N ARG A 33 3.89 11.67 -14.27
CA ARG A 33 3.75 11.21 -15.66
C ARG A 33 4.58 12.10 -16.59
N LYS A 34 5.53 11.50 -17.32
CA LYS A 34 6.47 12.19 -18.24
C LYS A 34 7.47 13.15 -17.57
N LEU A 35 7.61 13.08 -16.25
CA LEU A 35 8.64 13.84 -15.54
C LEU A 35 10.02 13.20 -15.79
N ARG A 36 11.01 13.98 -16.24
CA ARG A 36 12.41 13.55 -16.28
C ARG A 36 13.07 13.82 -14.93
N ILE A 37 13.77 12.82 -14.39
CA ILE A 37 14.45 12.89 -13.10
C ILE A 37 15.94 13.12 -13.38
N GLU A 38 16.39 14.38 -13.26
CA GLU A 38 17.72 14.81 -13.71
C GLU A 38 18.72 15.06 -12.57
N ARG A 39 18.27 15.05 -11.32
CA ARG A 39 19.11 15.33 -10.14
C ARG A 39 18.65 14.54 -8.91
N PRO A 40 19.57 14.27 -7.96
CA PRO A 40 19.19 13.78 -6.64
C PRO A 40 18.19 14.71 -5.96
N ASN A 41 17.35 14.15 -5.09
CA ASN A 41 16.28 14.81 -4.34
C ASN A 41 15.17 15.43 -5.22
N HIS A 42 14.94 14.90 -6.42
CA HIS A 42 13.88 15.39 -7.29
C HIS A 42 12.56 14.63 -7.12
N VAL A 43 12.62 13.32 -6.87
CA VAL A 43 11.43 12.46 -6.70
C VAL A 43 11.74 11.44 -5.61
N TRP A 44 10.89 11.35 -4.59
CA TRP A 44 11.05 10.38 -3.50
C TRP A 44 9.94 9.32 -3.57
N CYS A 45 10.30 8.08 -3.27
CA CYS A 45 9.38 6.98 -3.03
C CYS A 45 9.20 6.81 -1.51
N ALA A 46 7.95 6.60 -1.09
CA ALA A 46 7.64 6.23 0.27
C ALA A 46 6.67 5.05 0.27
N ASP A 47 6.96 4.04 1.08
CA ASP A 47 6.06 2.91 1.29
C ASP A 47 6.00 2.54 2.77
N VAL A 48 4.86 1.99 3.18
CA VAL A 48 4.62 1.51 4.55
C VAL A 48 4.24 0.05 4.49
N THR A 49 5.02 -0.78 5.17
CA THR A 49 4.76 -2.22 5.24
C THR A 49 4.71 -2.72 6.67
N TYR A 50 4.06 -3.87 6.83
CA TYR A 50 3.92 -4.56 8.11
C TYR A 50 4.97 -5.65 8.21
N ILE A 51 5.82 -5.57 9.24
CA ILE A 51 6.78 -6.64 9.55
C ILE A 51 6.21 -7.50 10.68
N PRO A 52 5.92 -8.79 10.43
CA PRO A 52 5.45 -9.69 11.48
C PRO A 52 6.57 -10.00 12.48
N MET A 53 6.26 -9.90 13.77
CA MET A 53 7.19 -10.18 14.86
C MET A 53 6.72 -11.40 15.68
N ARG A 54 7.61 -11.99 16.47
CA ARG A 54 7.27 -13.14 17.35
C ARG A 54 6.10 -12.86 18.28
N ARG A 55 5.89 -11.58 18.66
CA ARG A 55 4.72 -11.08 19.40
C ARG A 55 4.28 -9.72 18.82
N GLY A 56 3.36 -9.73 17.86
CA GLY A 56 2.79 -8.51 17.27
C GLY A 56 3.36 -8.20 15.88
N PHE A 57 3.34 -6.92 15.51
CA PHE A 57 3.81 -6.41 14.21
C PHE A 57 4.44 -5.02 14.40
N LEU A 58 5.33 -4.64 13.48
CA LEU A 58 5.91 -3.31 13.39
C LEU A 58 5.48 -2.65 12.08
N TYR A 59 5.33 -1.33 12.11
CA TYR A 59 5.23 -0.52 10.91
C TYR A 59 6.65 -0.14 10.47
N LEU A 60 7.06 -0.61 9.29
CA LEU A 60 8.25 -0.11 8.63
C LEU A 60 7.84 0.94 7.61
N VAL A 61 8.41 2.13 7.74
CA VAL A 61 8.32 3.19 6.73
C VAL A 61 9.66 3.26 6.03
N ALA A 62 9.67 3.10 4.71
CA ALA A 62 10.85 3.30 3.89
C ALA A 62 10.66 4.59 3.07
N ILE A 63 11.69 5.43 3.04
CA ILE A 63 11.76 6.64 2.21
C ILE A 63 13.05 6.53 1.40
N MET A 64 12.93 6.66 0.08
CA MET A 64 14.04 6.49 -0.85
C MET A 64 14.02 7.61 -1.88
N ASP A 65 15.19 8.16 -2.22
CA ASP A 65 15.33 8.98 -3.42
C ASP A 65 15.25 8.06 -4.65
N TRP A 66 14.57 8.52 -5.71
CA TRP A 66 14.33 7.73 -6.91
C TRP A 66 15.51 7.75 -7.90
N ALA A 67 16.41 8.74 -7.76
CA ALA A 67 17.54 9.00 -8.65
C ALA A 67 18.83 8.33 -8.16
#